data_AF-R7BVL9-F1
#
_entry.id   AF-R7BVL9-F1
#
_cell.length_a   1.000
_cell.length_b   1.000
_cell.length_c   1.000
_cell.angle_alpha   90.00
_cell.angle_beta   90.00
_cell.angle_gamma   90.00
#
_symmetry.space_group_name_H-M   'P 1'
#
loop_
_entity.id
_entity.type
_entity.pdbx_description
1 polymer ?
#
loop_
_entity_poly.entity_id
_entity_poly.type
_entity_poly.pdbx_seq_one_letter_code
_entity_poly.pdbx_strand_id
1 'polypeptide(L)'
;MWLAWIAWGVIGSIFLFEDSRGGSGWLSFLLTSPFWLLFAVWPFIWLWLVTRRNDEWVEIDDDVISGENGETIARFVQKDGVRYVDIDAFADTFKCSRDVPTVTLPGGTERFARLDDVRHMATGNKALTEWLAVVDSLPK
;
A
#
# COMPACT_ATOMS: atom_id res chain seq x y z
N MET A 1 10.52 4.83 -8.68
CA MET A 1 10.40 4.63 -10.16
C MET A 1 11.35 5.51 -10.97
N TRP A 2 11.51 6.81 -10.71
CA TRP A 2 12.35 7.72 -11.53
C TRP A 2 13.83 7.30 -11.70
N LEU A 3 14.45 6.73 -10.67
CA LEU A 3 15.85 6.28 -10.73
C LEU A 3 16.09 5.14 -11.74
N ALA A 4 15.11 4.24 -11.93
CA ALA A 4 15.21 3.17 -12.92
C ALA A 4 15.16 3.72 -14.36
N TRP A 5 14.36 4.76 -14.59
CA TRP A 5 14.29 5.46 -15.89
C TRP A 5 15.58 6.20 -16.22
N ILE A 6 16.20 6.85 -15.23
CA ILE A 6 17.46 7.58 -15.42
C ILE A 6 18.62 6.62 -15.67
N ALA A 7 18.75 5.56 -14.86
CA ALA A 7 19.81 4.54 -15.05
C ALA A 7 19.71 3.89 -16.43
N TRP A 8 18.50 3.66 -16.93
CA TRP A 8 18.30 3.08 -18.26
C TRP A 8 18.51 4.08 -19.39
N GLY A 9 18.17 5.36 -19.22
CA GLY A 9 18.52 6.40 -20.20
C GLY A 9 20.03 6.48 -20.42
N VAL A 10 20.83 6.25 -19.37
CA VAL A 10 22.30 6.16 -19.44
C VAL A 10 22.76 4.86 -20.11
N ILE A 11 22.22 3.70 -19.72
CA ILE A 11 22.62 2.40 -20.29
C ILE A 11 22.21 2.27 -21.77
N GLY A 12 20.98 2.66 -22.11
CA GLY A 12 20.46 2.63 -23.48
C GLY A 12 21.21 3.59 -24.41
N SER A 13 21.63 4.76 -23.92
CA SER A 13 22.47 5.67 -24.71
C SER A 13 23.87 5.11 -24.93
N ILE A 14 24.47 4.41 -23.95
CA ILE A 14 25.77 3.73 -24.13
C ILE A 14 25.72 2.72 -25.28
N PHE A 15 24.71 1.85 -25.34
CA PHE A 15 24.56 0.87 -26.43
C PHE A 15 24.28 1.53 -27.79
N LEU A 16 23.51 2.62 -27.82
CA LEU A 16 23.21 3.37 -29.06
C LEU A 16 24.47 4.03 -29.65
N PHE A 17 25.37 4.55 -28.80
CA PHE A 17 26.64 5.12 -29.22
C PHE A 17 27.66 4.06 -29.66
N GLU A 18 27.61 2.85 -29.08
CA GLU A 18 28.44 1.72 -29.50
C GLU A 18 28.04 1.18 -30.88
N ASP A 19 26.73 1.12 -31.17
CA ASP A 19 26.19 0.71 -32.48
C ASP A 19 26.58 1.66 -33.63
N SER A 20 26.77 2.94 -33.33
CA SER A 20 27.19 3.97 -34.29
C SER A 20 28.60 3.72 -34.88
N ARG A 21 29.34 2.74 -34.36
CA ARG A 21 30.68 2.31 -34.81
C ARG A 21 30.68 0.98 -35.59
N GLY A 22 29.53 0.49 -36.03
CA GLY A 22 29.41 -0.69 -36.90
C GLY A 22 28.85 -1.95 -36.24
N GLY A 23 28.13 -1.80 -35.13
CA GLY A 23 27.31 -2.88 -34.56
C GLY A 23 26.06 -3.12 -35.39
N SER A 24 25.54 -4.35 -35.37
CA SER A 24 24.24 -4.62 -35.99
C SER A 24 23.15 -4.15 -35.03
N GLY A 25 22.44 -3.08 -35.38
CA GLY A 25 21.33 -2.49 -34.60
C GLY A 25 20.27 -3.46 -34.07
N TRP A 26 20.24 -4.67 -34.62
CA TRP A 26 19.44 -5.79 -34.16
C TRP A 26 19.73 -6.24 -32.72
N LEU A 27 21.01 -6.24 -32.30
CA LEU A 27 21.38 -6.71 -30.95
C LEU A 27 20.90 -5.72 -29.88
N SER A 28 21.11 -4.42 -30.12
CA SER A 28 20.62 -3.34 -29.26
C SER A 28 19.09 -3.30 -29.19
N PHE A 29 18.41 -3.56 -30.31
CA PHE A 29 16.96 -3.67 -30.33
C PHE A 29 16.45 -4.86 -29.50
N LEU A 30 17.04 -6.05 -29.66
CA LEU A 30 16.68 -7.23 -28.87
C LEU A 30 16.96 -7.06 -27.38
N LEU A 31 18.08 -6.43 -27.02
CA LEU A 31 18.42 -6.19 -25.61
C LEU A 31 17.48 -5.18 -24.95
N THR A 32 16.95 -4.22 -25.72
CA THR A 32 16.03 -3.19 -25.23
C THR A 32 14.56 -3.54 -25.43
N SER A 33 14.21 -4.59 -26.17
CA SER A 33 12.82 -4.95 -26.50
C SER A 33 11.94 -5.29 -25.30
N PRO A 34 12.41 -5.97 -24.23
CA PRO A 34 11.57 -6.20 -23.05
C PRO A 34 11.13 -4.88 -22.39
N PHE A 35 11.97 -3.85 -22.46
CA PHE A 35 11.67 -2.53 -21.94
C PHE A 35 10.63 -1.79 -22.79
N TRP A 36 10.76 -1.83 -24.12
CA TRP A 36 9.77 -1.24 -25.02
C TRP A 36 8.39 -1.88 -24.87
N LEU A 37 8.36 -3.21 -24.64
CA LEU A 37 7.13 -3.92 -24.31
C LEU A 37 6.55 -3.45 -22.98
N LEU A 38 7.35 -3.35 -21.92
CA LEU A 38 6.91 -2.81 -20.63
C LEU A 38 6.41 -1.37 -20.74
N PHE A 39 7.07 -0.51 -21.52
CA PHE A 39 6.64 0.86 -21.78
C PHE A 39 5.32 0.93 -22.54
N ALA A 40 5.15 0.11 -23.58
CA ALA A 40 3.90 0.04 -24.34
C ALA A 40 2.74 -0.53 -23.50
N VAL A 41 3.02 -1.47 -22.61
CA VAL A 41 2.04 -2.11 -21.72
C VAL A 41 1.71 -1.23 -20.51
N TRP A 42 2.62 -0.35 -20.10
CA TRP A 42 2.47 0.54 -18.94
C TRP A 42 1.15 1.33 -18.91
N PRO A 43 0.71 2.07 -19.96
CA PRO A 43 -0.55 2.82 -19.91
C PRO A 43 -1.77 1.92 -19.68
N PHE A 44 -1.73 0.67 -20.17
CA PHE A 44 -2.81 -0.30 -19.94
C PHE A 44 -2.80 -0.84 -18.52
N ILE A 45 -1.62 -1.15 -17.97
CA ILE A 45 -1.48 -1.53 -16.56
C ILE A 45 -1.93 -0.38 -15.67
N TRP A 46 -1.51 0.86 -15.96
CA TRP A 46 -1.91 2.03 -15.21
C TRP A 46 -3.42 2.25 -15.28
N LEU A 47 -4.02 2.20 -16.47
CA LEU A 47 -5.46 2.34 -16.62
C LEU A 47 -6.21 1.23 -15.88
N TRP A 48 -5.74 -0.01 -15.99
CA TRP A 48 -6.30 -1.15 -15.26
C TRP A 48 -6.21 -0.96 -13.75
N LEU A 49 -5.06 -0.50 -13.23
CA LEU A 49 -4.87 -0.17 -11.81
C LEU A 49 -5.78 0.98 -11.38
N VAL A 50 -5.91 2.04 -12.17
CA VAL A 50 -6.80 3.17 -11.89
C VAL A 50 -8.27 2.72 -11.85
N THR A 51 -8.69 1.87 -12.79
CA THR A 51 -10.06 1.32 -12.78
C THR A 51 -10.33 0.34 -11.63
N ARG A 52 -9.28 -0.25 -11.06
CA ARG A 52 -9.36 -1.10 -9.85
C ARG A 52 -9.19 -0.32 -8.56
N ARG A 53 -8.55 0.85 -8.60
CA ARG A 53 -8.45 1.78 -7.48
C ARG A 53 -9.79 2.47 -7.34
N ASN A 54 -10.73 1.74 -6.79
CA ASN A 54 -12.09 2.22 -6.58
C ASN A 54 -12.11 3.01 -5.28
N ASP A 55 -11.95 4.33 -5.37
CA ASP A 55 -11.99 5.26 -4.23
C ASP A 55 -13.35 5.19 -3.49
N GLU A 56 -14.39 4.58 -4.08
CA GLU A 56 -15.68 4.27 -3.41
C GLU A 56 -15.55 3.19 -2.32
N TRP A 57 -14.45 2.44 -2.29
CA TRP A 57 -14.36 1.23 -1.47
C TRP A 57 -13.74 1.56 -0.12
N VAL A 58 -12.63 2.31 -0.11
CA VAL A 58 -11.86 2.69 1.07
C VAL A 58 -11.01 3.94 0.74
N GLU A 59 -11.04 4.96 1.61
CA GLU A 59 -10.23 6.19 1.52
C GLU A 59 -8.77 5.97 1.97
N ILE A 60 -8.58 5.17 3.02
CA ILE A 60 -7.26 4.79 3.57
C ILE A 60 -7.31 3.30 3.93
N ASP A 61 -6.43 2.47 3.39
CA ASP A 61 -6.20 1.08 3.82
C ASP A 61 -4.71 0.94 4.09
N ASP A 62 -4.33 0.93 5.37
CA ASP A 62 -2.92 0.88 5.76
C ASP A 62 -2.71 0.11 7.07
N ASP A 63 -1.53 -0.48 7.20
CA ASP A 63 -1.10 -1.13 8.43
C ASP A 63 -0.40 -0.09 9.31
N VAL A 64 -1.09 0.38 10.35
CA VAL A 64 -0.52 1.39 11.25
C VAL A 64 0.39 0.69 12.25
N ILE A 65 1.65 1.14 12.28
CA ILE A 65 2.71 0.60 13.11
C ILE A 65 2.99 1.56 14.28
N SER A 66 3.11 1.03 15.49
CA SER A 66 3.52 1.78 16.69
C SER A 66 4.47 0.99 17.59
N GLY A 67 5.00 1.67 18.62
CA GLY A 67 5.96 1.12 19.58
C GLY A 67 7.42 1.26 19.11
N GLU A 68 8.36 1.26 20.05
CA GLU A 68 9.80 1.52 19.79
C GLU A 68 10.44 0.57 18.77
N ASN A 69 9.91 -0.65 18.63
CA ASN A 69 10.43 -1.68 17.72
C ASN A 69 9.54 -1.93 16.49
N GLY A 70 8.42 -1.20 16.34
CA GLY A 70 7.43 -1.49 15.30
C GLY A 70 6.70 -2.83 15.45
N GLU A 71 6.68 -3.39 16.67
CA GLU A 71 6.04 -4.66 16.98
C GLU A 71 4.51 -4.59 17.01
N THR A 72 3.95 -3.39 17.19
CA THR A 72 2.50 -3.19 17.26
C THR A 72 1.98 -2.80 15.89
N ILE A 73 1.36 -3.76 15.20
CA ILE A 73 0.80 -3.57 13.87
C ILE A 73 -0.69 -3.91 13.91
N ALA A 74 -1.52 -2.97 13.46
CA ALA A 74 -2.94 -3.22 13.26
C ALA A 74 -3.42 -2.51 12.00
N ARG A 75 -4.20 -3.25 11.19
CA ARG A 75 -4.77 -2.75 9.95
C ARG A 75 -5.84 -1.71 10.24
N PHE A 76 -5.67 -0.55 9.65
CA PHE A 76 -6.54 0.60 9.76
C PHE A 76 -7.20 0.88 8.40
N VAL A 77 -8.51 1.04 8.42
CA VAL A 77 -9.30 1.27 7.23
C VAL A 77 -10.19 2.50 7.44
N GLN A 78 -10.15 3.49 6.54
CA GLN A 78 -11.07 4.63 6.56
C GLN A 78 -11.98 4.57 5.34
N LYS A 79 -13.29 4.70 5.54
CA LYS A 79 -14.28 4.72 4.47
C LYS A 79 -15.42 5.67 4.82
N ASP A 80 -15.78 6.55 3.89
CA ASP A 80 -16.86 7.53 4.05
C ASP A 80 -16.67 8.38 5.32
N GLY A 81 -15.42 8.75 5.63
CA GLY A 81 -15.05 9.45 6.87
C GLY A 81 -15.18 8.64 8.16
N VAL A 82 -15.55 7.36 8.10
CA VAL A 82 -15.61 6.44 9.25
C VAL A 82 -14.33 5.60 9.32
N ARG A 83 -13.77 5.51 10.52
CA ARG A 83 -12.54 4.77 10.80
C ARG A 83 -12.83 3.38 11.35
N TYR A 84 -12.14 2.38 10.83
CA TYR A 84 -12.33 0.97 11.09
C TYR A 84 -11.00 0.28 11.40
N VAL A 85 -11.09 -0.82 12.14
CA VAL A 85 -9.97 -1.73 12.42
C VAL A 85 -10.39 -3.16 12.14
N ASP A 86 -9.47 -3.98 11.63
CA ASP A 86 -9.68 -5.43 11.56
C ASP A 86 -9.69 -5.99 12.98
N ILE A 87 -10.87 -6.44 13.46
CA ILE A 87 -11.03 -6.81 14.88
C ILE A 87 -10.24 -8.06 15.25
N ASP A 88 -10.01 -8.98 14.31
CA ASP A 88 -9.34 -10.23 14.59
C ASP A 88 -7.85 -10.00 14.79
N ALA A 89 -7.22 -9.30 13.85
CA ALA A 89 -5.83 -8.89 13.96
C ALA A 89 -5.63 -7.91 15.13
N PHE A 90 -6.51 -6.94 15.30
CA PHE A 90 -6.45 -5.96 16.39
C PHE A 90 -6.52 -6.64 17.77
N ALA A 91 -7.47 -7.55 17.98
CA ALA A 91 -7.59 -8.26 19.24
C ALA A 91 -6.35 -9.13 19.54
N ASP A 92 -5.74 -9.72 18.50
CA ASP A 92 -4.51 -10.49 18.66
C ASP A 92 -3.29 -9.62 18.99
N THR A 93 -3.15 -8.46 18.35
CA THR A 93 -2.07 -7.50 18.61
C THR A 93 -2.18 -6.91 20.01
N PHE A 94 -3.36 -6.40 20.38
CA PHE A 94 -3.56 -5.66 21.64
C PHE A 94 -4.07 -6.50 22.79
N LYS A 95 -4.31 -7.81 22.60
CA LYS A 95 -4.89 -8.72 23.60
C LYS A 95 -6.21 -8.21 24.17
N CYS A 96 -7.08 -7.72 23.28
CA CYS A 96 -8.36 -7.10 23.61
C CYS A 96 -9.55 -8.03 23.29
N SER A 97 -10.74 -7.65 23.75
CA SER A 97 -11.97 -8.38 23.44
C SER A 97 -12.34 -8.24 21.95
N ARG A 98 -12.93 -9.29 21.39
CA ARG A 98 -13.54 -9.30 20.06
C ARG A 98 -15.04 -8.98 20.08
N ASP A 99 -15.60 -8.81 21.28
CA ASP A 99 -17.04 -8.61 21.50
C ASP A 99 -17.42 -7.14 21.28
N VAL A 100 -17.40 -6.73 20.01
CA VAL A 100 -17.83 -5.40 19.55
C VAL A 100 -18.65 -5.54 18.27
N PRO A 101 -19.52 -4.56 17.96
CA PRO A 101 -20.23 -4.52 16.68
C PRO A 101 -19.24 -4.54 15.51
N THR A 102 -19.45 -5.46 14.57
CA THR A 102 -18.60 -5.61 13.39
C THR A 102 -19.39 -5.47 12.10
N VAL A 103 -18.72 -5.01 11.06
CA VAL A 103 -19.23 -4.90 9.70
C VAL A 103 -18.23 -5.51 8.72
N THR A 104 -18.73 -6.03 7.61
CA THR A 104 -17.88 -6.46 6.49
C THR A 104 -17.89 -5.36 5.44
N LEU A 105 -16.70 -4.86 5.09
CA LEU A 105 -16.55 -3.83 4.07
C LEU A 105 -16.56 -4.46 2.66
N PRO A 106 -17.11 -3.77 1.64
CA PRO A 106 -17.08 -4.27 0.26
C PRO A 106 -15.64 -4.51 -0.22
N GLY A 107 -15.38 -5.68 -0.81
CA GLY A 107 -14.07 -6.05 -1.33
C GLY A 107 -13.28 -7.04 -0.45
N GLY A 108 -13.81 -7.42 0.71
CA GLY A 108 -13.20 -8.37 1.62
C GLY A 108 -14.19 -9.29 2.32
N THR A 109 -13.66 -10.25 3.08
CA THR A 109 -14.42 -11.13 3.99
C THR A 109 -14.07 -10.90 5.46
N GLU A 110 -13.14 -9.98 5.71
CA GLU A 110 -12.65 -9.60 7.04
C GLU A 110 -13.74 -8.88 7.84
N ARG A 111 -13.59 -8.92 9.17
CA ARG A 111 -14.52 -8.31 10.11
C ARG A 111 -13.92 -7.02 10.65
N PHE A 112 -14.59 -5.91 10.39
CA PHE A 112 -14.13 -4.60 10.82
C PHE A 112 -14.99 -4.07 11.97
N ALA A 113 -14.35 -3.59 13.03
CA ALA A 113 -15.00 -2.82 14.09
C ALA A 113 -14.77 -1.32 13.84
N ARG A 114 -15.72 -0.46 14.23
CA ARG A 114 -15.46 0.98 14.21
C ARG A 114 -14.42 1.32 15.27
N LEU A 115 -13.52 2.25 14.94
CA LEU A 115 -12.46 2.66 15.85
C LEU A 115 -13.03 3.16 17.19
N ASP A 116 -14.12 3.92 17.15
CA ASP A 116 -14.76 4.47 18.35
C ASP A 116 -15.34 3.38 19.28
N ASP A 117 -15.77 2.23 18.72
CA ASP A 117 -16.29 1.11 19.49
C ASP A 117 -15.18 0.38 20.25
N VAL A 118 -13.92 0.47 19.82
CA VAL A 118 -12.78 -0.18 20.49
C VAL A 118 -11.91 0.77 21.32
N ARG A 119 -12.09 2.10 21.19
CA ARG A 119 -11.29 3.11 21.93
C ARG A 119 -11.29 2.90 23.44
N HIS A 120 -12.42 2.51 24.02
CA HIS A 120 -12.55 2.30 25.46
C HIS A 120 -11.61 1.20 25.99
N MET A 121 -11.21 0.25 25.13
CA MET A 121 -10.27 -0.83 25.45
C MET A 121 -8.83 -0.35 25.67
N ALA A 122 -8.51 0.91 25.33
CA ALA A 122 -7.21 1.51 25.60
C ALA A 122 -6.96 1.73 27.11
N THR A 123 -8.02 1.71 27.93
CA THR A 123 -7.90 1.92 29.38
C THR A 123 -7.05 0.81 30.01
N GLY A 124 -5.83 1.15 30.43
CA GLY A 124 -4.87 0.18 30.98
C GLY A 124 -4.02 -0.55 29.94
N ASN A 125 -4.18 -0.24 28.64
CA ASN A 125 -3.37 -0.79 27.55
C ASN A 125 -2.50 0.31 26.92
N LYS A 126 -1.23 0.37 27.34
CA LYS A 126 -0.27 1.39 26.88
C LYS A 126 0.01 1.28 25.38
N ALA A 127 0.16 0.05 24.86
CA ALA A 127 0.43 -0.19 23.43
C ALA A 127 -0.72 0.31 22.56
N LEU A 128 -1.96 0.04 22.96
CA LEU A 128 -3.14 0.53 22.25
C LEU A 128 -3.27 2.06 22.35
N THR A 129 -2.94 2.65 23.50
CA THR A 129 -2.96 4.10 23.67
C THR A 129 -1.94 4.79 22.75
N GLU A 130 -0.73 4.25 22.63
CA GLU A 130 0.31 4.76 21.73
C GLU A 130 -0.11 4.61 20.26
N TRP A 131 -0.67 3.46 19.89
CA TRP A 131 -1.18 3.23 18.54
C TRP A 131 -2.32 4.18 18.16
N LEU A 132 -3.29 4.39 19.07
CA LEU A 132 -4.38 5.35 18.87
C LEU A 132 -3.86 6.78 18.67
N ALA A 133 -2.79 7.19 19.37
CA ALA A 133 -2.19 8.50 19.17
C ALA A 133 -1.62 8.67 17.75
N VAL A 134 -1.05 7.61 17.17
CA VAL A 134 -0.61 7.61 15.77
C VAL A 134 -1.81 7.72 14.83
N VAL A 135 -2.85 6.91 15.03
CA VAL A 135 -4.07 6.94 14.22
C VAL A 135 -4.79 8.30 14.31
N ASP A 136 -4.79 8.94 15.46
CA ASP A 136 -5.40 10.25 15.67
C ASP A 136 -4.60 11.38 15.01
N SER A 137 -3.31 11.16 14.74
CA SER A 137 -2.48 12.10 13.96
C SER A 137 -2.70 12.00 12.45
N LEU A 138 -3.31 10.91 11.97
CA LEU A 138 -3.60 10.74 10.54
C LEU A 138 -4.72 11.71 10.11
N PRO A 139 -4.63 12.26 8.88
CA PRO A 139 -5.67 13.12 8.34
C PRO A 139 -7.03 12.40 8.31
N LYS A 140 -8.10 13.18 8.44
CA LYS A 140 -9.49 12.72 8.27
C LYS A 140 -9.92 12.91 6.84
#